data_AF-A0A7C1FSU2-F1
#
_entry.id   AF-A0A7C1FSU2-F1
#
_cell.length_a   1.000
_cell.length_b   1.000
_cell.length_c   1.000
_cell.angle_alpha   90.00
_cell.angle_beta   90.00
_cell.angle_gamma   90.00
#
_symmetry.space_group_name_H-M   'P 1'
#
loop_
_entity.id
_entity.type
_entity.pdbx_description
1 polymer ?
#
loop_
_entity_poly.entity_id
_entity_poly.type
_entity_poly.pdbx_seq_one_letter_code
_entity_poly.pdbx_strand_id
1 'polypeptide(L)'
;MVFQDPYFHALRRRLEATPYEKFRRQFTERLHAAVAPKPRPPHLSVEEIEERERWLYKEGLDLYLPVLRTILRALGREIEAGLITQGELDPEELAFATYQRALEELRLLPQLPRDRFAWLRHLARDTVHRAALAQHSLHHHPMPAATAVSTLPPVPQSTIARLESALADPDLPLPDEVIDDPEARRVLDHLLDRLPERWREIYLLAALDRWSDDEIAAITGLLPDEVRAIVHATVRFLRAWIEEIATEAAESKE
;
A
#
# COMPACT_ATOMS: atom_id res chain seq x y z
N MET A 1 -0.21 -9.71 -20.54
CA MET A 1 -1.66 -9.96 -20.33
C MET A 1 -2.02 -9.25 -19.04
N VAL A 2 -3.14 -8.52 -19.07
CA VAL A 2 -3.52 -7.48 -18.10
C VAL A 2 -3.34 -7.93 -16.66
N PHE A 3 -2.60 -7.16 -15.87
CA PHE A 3 -2.62 -7.21 -14.41
C PHE A 3 -4.11 -7.14 -14.02
N GLN A 4 -4.72 -8.29 -13.72
CA GLN A 4 -5.95 -8.31 -12.94
C GLN A 4 -5.49 -7.94 -11.54
N ASP A 5 -5.22 -6.64 -11.32
CA ASP A 5 -5.22 -6.11 -9.98
C ASP A 5 -6.66 -5.77 -9.65
N PRO A 6 -7.33 -6.55 -8.80
CA PRO A 6 -8.65 -6.24 -8.28
C PRO A 6 -8.50 -5.20 -7.15
N TYR A 7 -7.82 -4.07 -7.44
CA TYR A 7 -7.17 -3.18 -6.47
C TYR A 7 -8.04 -2.67 -5.32
N PHE A 8 -9.35 -2.86 -5.37
CA PHE A 8 -10.21 -2.52 -4.23
C PHE A 8 -11.49 -3.35 -4.21
N HIS A 9 -12.15 -3.56 -5.34
CA HIS A 9 -13.52 -4.07 -5.31
C HIS A 9 -13.69 -5.56 -5.03
N ALA A 10 -12.77 -6.46 -5.41
CA ALA A 10 -12.98 -7.88 -5.09
C ALA A 10 -12.75 -8.15 -3.59
N LEU A 11 -11.75 -7.50 -2.98
CA LEU A 11 -11.46 -7.66 -1.56
C LEU A 11 -12.42 -6.83 -0.70
N ARG A 12 -12.73 -5.58 -1.08
CA ARG A 12 -13.78 -4.78 -0.42
C ARG A 12 -15.15 -5.45 -0.54
N ARG A 13 -15.55 -5.97 -1.71
CA ARG A 13 -16.80 -6.76 -1.82
C ARG A 13 -16.73 -8.08 -1.04
N ARG A 14 -15.57 -8.76 -0.95
CA ARG A 14 -15.39 -9.95 -0.08
C ARG A 14 -15.49 -9.60 1.42
N LEU A 15 -14.99 -8.44 1.84
CA LEU A 15 -15.07 -7.89 3.20
C LEU A 15 -16.40 -7.18 3.50
N GLU A 16 -17.17 -6.79 2.49
CA GLU A 16 -18.57 -6.37 2.61
C GLU A 16 -19.48 -7.61 2.73
N ALA A 17 -19.13 -8.72 2.08
CA ALA A 17 -19.86 -9.99 2.17
C ALA A 17 -19.53 -10.82 3.43
N THR A 18 -18.38 -10.58 4.06
CA THR A 18 -17.98 -11.14 5.36
C THR A 18 -17.73 -9.95 6.27
N PRO A 19 -18.59 -9.62 7.27
CA PRO A 19 -18.45 -8.37 8.02
C PRO A 19 -16.99 -8.24 8.45
N TYR A 20 -16.31 -7.15 8.06
CA TYR A 20 -14.88 -6.94 8.27
C TYR A 20 -14.43 -7.27 9.71
N GLU A 21 -15.33 -7.11 10.69
CA GLU A 21 -15.17 -7.57 12.07
C GLU A 21 -14.91 -9.09 12.21
N LYS A 22 -15.62 -9.94 11.45
CA LYS A 22 -15.40 -11.38 11.39
C LYS A 22 -14.03 -11.71 10.81
N PHE A 23 -13.61 -11.03 9.75
CA PHE A 23 -12.24 -11.16 9.23
C PHE A 23 -11.22 -10.75 10.31
N ARG A 24 -11.39 -9.57 10.91
CA ARG A 24 -10.50 -9.06 11.97
C ARG A 24 -10.38 -10.02 13.14
N ARG A 25 -11.51 -10.60 13.58
CA ARG A 25 -11.54 -11.62 14.64
C ARG A 25 -10.75 -12.88 14.24
N GLN A 26 -11.04 -13.45 13.07
CA GLN A 26 -10.34 -14.65 12.58
C GLN A 26 -8.84 -14.40 12.37
N PHE A 27 -8.47 -13.25 11.85
CA PHE A 27 -7.08 -12.85 11.64
C PHE A 27 -6.34 -12.69 12.98
N THR A 28 -6.99 -12.06 13.96
CA THR A 28 -6.46 -11.90 15.33
C THR A 28 -6.26 -13.27 16.00
N GLU A 29 -7.25 -14.16 15.91
CA GLU A 29 -7.13 -15.54 16.42
C GLU A 29 -5.97 -16.30 15.77
N ARG A 30 -5.82 -16.19 14.45
CA ARG A 30 -4.72 -16.81 13.69
C ARG A 30 -3.37 -16.22 14.10
N LEU A 31 -3.27 -14.90 14.29
CA LEU A 31 -2.03 -14.25 14.77
C LEU A 31 -1.66 -14.75 16.17
N HIS A 32 -2.60 -14.76 17.11
CA HIS A 32 -2.35 -15.27 18.46
C HIS A 32 -1.86 -16.71 18.46
N ALA A 33 -2.44 -17.57 17.62
CA ALA A 33 -2.04 -18.97 17.51
C ALA A 33 -0.65 -19.16 16.89
N ALA A 34 -0.24 -18.27 15.97
CA ALA A 34 1.03 -18.37 15.26
C ALA A 34 2.24 -17.88 16.07
N VAL A 35 2.03 -17.00 17.06
CA VAL A 35 3.13 -16.40 17.80
C VAL A 35 3.64 -17.33 18.89
N ALA A 36 4.84 -17.87 18.68
CA ALA A 36 5.53 -18.63 19.72
C ALA A 36 5.76 -17.76 20.98
N PRO A 37 5.58 -18.29 22.20
CA PRO A 37 5.88 -17.56 23.42
C PRO A 37 7.37 -17.26 23.47
N LYS A 38 7.75 -16.02 23.14
CA LYS A 38 9.13 -15.51 23.30
C LYS A 38 9.31 -14.99 24.73
N PRO A 39 10.50 -15.17 25.34
CA PRO A 39 10.76 -14.64 26.67
C PRO A 39 10.61 -13.12 26.68
N ARG A 40 9.93 -12.62 27.72
CA ARG A 40 9.69 -11.19 27.93
C ARG A 40 11.03 -10.43 27.99
N PRO A 41 11.20 -9.33 27.24
CA PRO A 41 12.39 -8.51 27.41
C PRO A 41 12.43 -7.92 28.82
N PRO A 42 13.61 -7.80 29.43
CA PRO A 42 13.73 -7.30 30.80
C PRO A 42 13.27 -5.84 30.97
N HIS A 43 13.16 -5.08 29.87
CA HIS A 43 12.86 -3.65 29.86
C HIS A 43 11.37 -3.30 29.65
N LEU A 44 10.49 -4.28 29.42
CA LEU A 44 9.05 -4.03 29.22
C LEU A 44 8.21 -4.69 30.31
N SER A 45 7.27 -3.94 30.87
CA SER A 45 6.23 -4.48 31.75
C SER A 45 5.22 -5.33 30.95
N VAL A 46 4.42 -6.13 31.66
CA VAL A 46 3.34 -6.91 31.03
C VAL A 46 2.29 -5.98 30.43
N GLU A 47 1.94 -4.91 31.13
CA GLU A 47 0.96 -3.91 30.69
C GLU A 47 1.41 -3.20 29.41
N GLU A 48 2.70 -2.85 29.30
CA GLU A 48 3.26 -2.22 28.09
C GLU A 48 3.22 -3.17 26.89
N ILE A 49 3.43 -4.47 27.10
CA ILE A 49 3.32 -5.46 26.02
C ILE A 49 1.86 -5.58 25.58
N GLU A 50 0.92 -5.70 26.53
CA GLU A 50 -0.51 -5.78 26.22
C GLU A 50 -1.02 -4.53 25.49
N GLU A 51 -0.54 -3.34 25.85
CA GLU A 51 -0.89 -2.09 25.16
C GLU A 51 -0.42 -2.10 23.70
N ARG A 52 0.83 -2.52 23.45
CA ARG A 52 1.40 -2.61 22.10
C ARG A 52 0.67 -3.65 21.23
N GLU A 53 0.32 -4.79 21.80
CA GLU A 53 -0.46 -5.82 21.12
C GLU A 53 -1.87 -5.32 20.81
N ARG A 54 -2.52 -4.70 21.79
CA ARG A 54 -3.85 -4.11 21.63
C ARG A 54 -3.86 -3.06 20.53
N TRP A 55 -2.82 -2.24 20.43
CA TRP A 55 -2.65 -1.32 19.31
C TRP A 55 -2.65 -2.06 17.97
N LEU A 56 -1.83 -3.11 17.81
CA LEU A 56 -1.73 -3.83 16.55
C LEU A 56 -3.07 -4.48 16.15
N TYR A 57 -3.80 -5.08 17.09
CA TYR A 57 -5.10 -5.72 16.82
C TYR A 57 -6.23 -4.71 16.59
N LYS A 58 -6.14 -3.54 17.22
CA LYS A 58 -7.03 -2.43 16.98
C LYS A 58 -6.53 -1.65 15.76
N GLU A 59 -5.87 -0.53 15.96
CA GLU A 59 -5.46 0.39 14.91
C GLU A 59 -4.59 -0.26 13.81
N GLY A 60 -3.72 -1.21 14.17
CA GLY A 60 -2.84 -1.85 13.19
C GLY A 60 -3.61 -2.62 12.11
N LEU A 61 -4.73 -3.27 12.44
CA LEU A 61 -5.55 -4.00 11.48
C LEU A 61 -6.42 -3.09 10.62
N ASP A 62 -6.72 -1.87 11.08
CA ASP A 62 -7.38 -0.87 10.24
C ASP A 62 -6.48 -0.48 9.04
N LEU A 63 -5.16 -0.68 9.17
CA LEU A 63 -4.17 -0.52 8.09
C LEU A 63 -4.03 -1.75 7.18
N TYR A 64 -4.85 -2.80 7.32
CA TYR A 64 -4.69 -4.03 6.54
C TYR A 64 -4.72 -3.79 5.03
N LEU A 65 -5.70 -3.00 4.55
CA LEU A 65 -5.81 -2.67 3.12
C LEU A 65 -4.63 -1.81 2.63
N PRO A 66 -4.24 -0.71 3.32
CA PRO A 66 -3.01 0.02 3.00
C PRO A 66 -1.73 -0.84 2.98
N VAL A 67 -1.60 -1.78 3.92
CA VAL A 67 -0.45 -2.71 3.99
C VAL A 67 -0.50 -3.68 2.81
N LEU A 68 -1.67 -4.22 2.47
CA LEU A 68 -1.82 -5.10 1.31
C LEU A 68 -1.49 -4.38 0.00
N ARG A 69 -1.92 -3.13 -0.17
CA ARG A 69 -1.51 -2.27 -1.31
C ARG A 69 0.01 -2.08 -1.36
N THR A 70 0.65 -1.90 -0.21
CA THR A 70 2.12 -1.84 -0.12
C THR A 70 2.78 -3.14 -0.60
N ILE A 71 2.20 -4.28 -0.21
CA ILE A 71 2.68 -5.63 -0.59
C ILE A 71 2.52 -5.86 -2.09
N LEU A 72 1.36 -5.55 -2.67
CA LEU A 72 1.11 -5.69 -4.12
C LEU A 72 2.10 -4.84 -4.95
N ARG A 73 2.32 -3.59 -4.54
CA ARG A 73 3.34 -2.72 -5.17
C ARG A 73 4.76 -3.25 -5.01
N ALA A 74 5.08 -3.87 -3.88
CA ALA A 74 6.39 -4.49 -3.66
C ALA A 74 6.56 -5.74 -4.54
N LEU A 75 5.54 -6.59 -4.65
CA LEU A 75 5.54 -7.76 -5.53
C LEU A 75 5.75 -7.36 -6.99
N GLY A 76 5.08 -6.30 -7.46
CA GLY A 76 5.29 -5.76 -8.81
C GLY A 76 6.77 -5.45 -9.08
N ARG A 77 7.45 -4.79 -8.13
CA ARG A 77 8.89 -4.49 -8.25
C ARG A 77 9.77 -5.74 -8.27
N GLU A 78 9.47 -6.74 -7.44
CA GLU A 78 10.26 -7.99 -7.42
C GLU A 78 10.04 -8.84 -8.69
N ILE A 79 8.84 -8.78 -9.28
CA ILE A 79 8.52 -9.39 -10.58
C ILE A 79 9.29 -8.67 -11.70
N GLU A 80 9.29 -7.34 -11.70
CA GLU A 80 10.08 -6.54 -12.66
C GLU A 80 11.58 -6.79 -12.53
N ALA A 81 12.07 -6.98 -11.31
CA ALA A 81 13.46 -7.37 -11.05
C ALA A 81 13.80 -8.81 -11.46
N GLY A 82 12.79 -9.61 -11.82
CA GLY A 82 12.96 -11.00 -12.22
C GLY A 82 13.29 -11.96 -11.08
N LEU A 83 13.04 -11.57 -9.82
CA LEU A 83 13.26 -12.47 -8.67
C LEU A 83 12.20 -13.56 -8.60
N ILE A 84 10.96 -13.21 -8.94
CA ILE A 84 9.79 -14.10 -8.88
C ILE A 84 8.90 -13.90 -10.12
N THR A 85 8.05 -14.87 -10.44
CA THR A 85 7.00 -14.72 -11.44
C THR A 85 5.64 -14.38 -10.82
N GLN A 86 4.72 -13.89 -11.66
CA GLN A 86 3.38 -13.51 -11.21
C GLN A 86 2.63 -14.71 -10.61
N GLY A 87 2.09 -14.54 -9.40
CA GLY A 87 1.30 -15.55 -8.70
C GLY A 87 2.12 -16.58 -7.90
N GLU A 88 3.45 -16.48 -7.88
CA GLU A 88 4.30 -17.36 -7.06
C GLU A 88 4.14 -17.12 -5.56
N LEU A 89 3.88 -15.88 -5.16
CA LEU A 89 3.66 -15.49 -3.77
C LEU A 89 2.25 -14.96 -3.58
N ASP A 90 1.57 -15.41 -2.53
CA ASP A 90 0.24 -14.96 -2.15
C ASP A 90 0.32 -13.65 -1.33
N PRO A 91 -0.27 -12.54 -1.82
CA PRO A 91 -0.31 -11.27 -1.09
C PRO A 91 -0.97 -11.35 0.30
N GLU A 92 -2.01 -12.18 0.47
CA GLU A 92 -2.71 -12.30 1.76
C GLU A 92 -1.86 -13.04 2.80
N GLU A 93 -1.13 -14.07 2.38
CA GLU A 93 -0.16 -14.77 3.24
C GLU A 93 1.04 -13.88 3.59
N LEU A 94 1.51 -13.05 2.65
CA LEU A 94 2.55 -12.05 2.92
C LEU A 94 2.05 -10.97 3.88
N ALA A 95 0.78 -10.57 3.79
CA ALA A 95 0.17 -9.66 4.76
C ALA A 95 0.12 -10.31 6.15
N PHE A 96 -0.34 -11.55 6.25
CA PHE A 96 -0.33 -12.31 7.50
C PHE A 96 1.08 -12.42 8.10
N ALA A 97 2.08 -12.80 7.30
CA ALA A 97 3.47 -12.88 7.73
C ALA A 97 4.02 -11.52 8.20
N THR A 98 3.63 -10.42 7.54
CA THR A 98 3.99 -9.06 7.94
C THR A 98 3.45 -8.73 9.33
N TYR A 99 2.17 -9.02 9.59
CA TYR A 99 1.55 -8.77 10.90
C TYR A 99 2.08 -9.68 12.00
N GLN A 100 2.39 -10.94 11.68
CA GLN A 100 3.04 -11.85 12.62
C GLN A 100 4.42 -11.30 13.03
N ARG A 101 5.20 -10.85 12.06
CA ARG A 101 6.50 -10.25 12.31
C ARG A 101 6.38 -8.92 13.07
N ALA A 102 5.40 -8.08 12.74
CA ALA A 102 5.13 -6.84 13.45
C ALA A 102 4.86 -7.11 14.94
N LEU A 103 4.04 -8.12 15.24
CA LEU A 103 3.76 -8.54 16.61
C LEU A 103 5.02 -9.03 17.35
N GLU A 104 5.86 -9.81 16.67
CA GLU A 104 7.13 -10.27 17.24
C GLU A 104 8.10 -9.11 17.50
N GLU A 105 8.20 -8.13 16.60
CA GLU A 105 9.10 -6.98 16.75
C GLU A 105 8.59 -5.98 17.80
N LEU A 106 7.29 -5.73 17.90
CA LEU A 106 6.70 -4.84 18.93
C LEU A 106 7.06 -5.24 20.34
N ARG A 107 7.14 -6.56 20.58
CA ARG A 107 7.55 -7.14 21.86
C ARG A 107 9.02 -6.90 22.18
N LEU A 108 9.85 -6.51 21.21
CA LEU A 108 11.30 -6.36 21.36
C LEU A 108 11.77 -4.91 21.25
N LEU A 109 10.97 -4.02 20.66
CA LEU A 109 11.35 -2.63 20.44
C LEU A 109 11.52 -1.87 21.77
N PRO A 110 12.59 -1.07 21.92
CA PRO A 110 12.77 -0.25 23.11
C PRO A 110 11.66 0.82 23.23
N GLN A 111 11.23 1.39 22.10
CA GLN A 111 10.18 2.40 22.02
C GLN A 111 9.32 2.19 20.78
N LEU A 112 8.04 2.54 20.87
CA LEU A 112 7.14 2.48 19.72
C LEU A 112 7.58 3.46 18.62
N PRO A 113 7.50 3.08 17.34
CA PRO A 113 7.74 4.00 16.24
C PRO A 113 6.77 5.17 16.29
N ARG A 114 7.26 6.39 16.06
CA ARG A 114 6.41 7.59 15.95
C ARG A 114 5.51 7.53 14.71
N ASP A 115 6.07 7.12 13.58
CA ASP A 115 5.32 6.84 12.35
C ASP A 115 5.10 5.33 12.25
N ARG A 116 3.99 4.87 12.86
CA ARG A 116 3.67 3.45 12.97
C ARG A 116 3.34 2.84 11.61
N PHE A 117 2.74 3.64 10.73
CA PHE A 117 2.42 3.19 9.38
C PHE A 117 3.66 3.04 8.51
N ALA A 118 4.59 4.00 8.53
CA ALA A 118 5.87 3.86 7.82
C ALA A 118 6.65 2.63 8.30
N TRP A 119 6.62 2.35 9.61
CA TRP A 119 7.21 1.13 10.15
C TRP A 119 6.55 -0.14 9.62
N LEU A 120 5.21 -0.26 9.67
CA LEU A 120 4.50 -1.42 9.11
C LEU A 120 4.77 -1.59 7.61
N ARG A 121 4.83 -0.51 6.83
CA ARG A 121 5.15 -0.56 5.40
C ARG A 121 6.58 -1.02 5.16
N HIS A 122 7.53 -0.60 5.98
CA HIS A 122 8.90 -1.10 5.93
C HIS A 122 8.94 -2.61 6.18
N LEU A 123 8.23 -3.10 7.19
CA LEU A 123 8.11 -4.54 7.46
C LEU A 123 7.46 -5.29 6.30
N ALA A 124 6.43 -4.72 5.69
CA ALA A 124 5.74 -5.33 4.56
C ALA A 124 6.68 -5.50 3.37
N ARG A 125 7.38 -4.43 2.98
CA ARG A 125 8.37 -4.44 1.89
C ARG A 125 9.48 -5.46 2.13
N ASP A 126 10.03 -5.47 3.34
CA ASP A 126 11.10 -6.40 3.70
C ASP A 126 10.61 -7.86 3.77
N THR A 127 9.36 -8.08 4.19
CA THR A 127 8.73 -9.41 4.15
C THR A 127 8.58 -9.91 2.70
N VAL A 128 8.12 -9.06 1.79
CA VAL A 128 8.04 -9.38 0.35
C VAL A 128 9.41 -9.69 -0.22
N HIS A 129 10.39 -8.81 0.01
CA HIS A 129 11.73 -8.97 -0.52
C HIS A 129 12.39 -10.28 -0.06
N ARG A 130 12.28 -10.61 1.22
CA ARG A 130 12.79 -11.88 1.76
C ARG A 130 12.10 -13.10 1.17
N ALA A 131 10.78 -13.05 1.02
CA ALA A 131 10.04 -14.14 0.39
C ALA A 131 10.43 -14.31 -1.08
N ALA A 132 10.63 -13.22 -1.81
CA ALA A 132 11.10 -13.24 -3.19
C ALA A 132 12.50 -13.84 -3.32
N LEU A 133 13.45 -13.44 -2.46
CA LEU A 133 14.79 -14.04 -2.44
C LEU A 133 14.76 -15.53 -2.07
N ALA A 134 13.96 -15.92 -1.09
CA ALA A 134 13.80 -17.33 -0.71
C ALA A 134 13.25 -18.15 -1.88
N GLN A 135 12.19 -17.66 -2.53
CA GLN A 135 11.60 -18.29 -3.70
C GLN A 135 12.61 -18.39 -4.85
N HIS A 136 13.29 -17.30 -5.18
CA HIS A 136 14.33 -17.27 -6.21
C HIS A 136 15.43 -18.31 -5.95
N SER A 137 15.88 -18.43 -4.69
CA SER A 137 16.91 -19.39 -4.30
C SER A 137 16.47 -20.85 -4.48
N LEU A 138 15.18 -21.16 -4.32
CA LEU A 138 14.64 -22.50 -4.55
C LEU A 138 14.64 -22.87 -6.05
N HIS A 139 14.46 -21.88 -6.93
CA HIS A 139 14.29 -22.13 -8.38
C HIS A 139 15.60 -22.10 -9.18
N HIS A 140 16.70 -21.57 -8.63
CA HIS A 140 18.04 -21.55 -9.25
C HIS A 140 18.04 -21.51 -10.78
N HIS A 141 17.46 -20.45 -11.37
CA HIS A 141 17.60 -20.16 -12.80
C HIS A 141 18.19 -18.76 -12.96
N PRO A 142 19.33 -18.61 -13.68
CA PRO A 142 19.80 -17.30 -14.10
C PRO A 142 18.88 -16.81 -15.21
N MET A 143 17.84 -16.05 -14.85
CA MET A 143 17.10 -15.28 -15.85
C MET A 143 17.87 -13.99 -16.15
N PRO A 144 18.00 -13.61 -17.44
CA PRO A 144 18.51 -12.30 -17.78
C PRO A 144 17.56 -11.24 -17.22
N ALA A 145 18.12 -10.22 -16.59
CA ALA A 145 17.38 -9.07 -16.11
C ALA A 145 16.56 -8.47 -17.25
N ALA A 146 15.24 -8.54 -17.14
CA ALA A 146 14.36 -7.83 -18.07
C ALA A 146 14.41 -6.35 -17.70
N THR A 147 15.24 -5.56 -18.40
CA THR A 147 15.11 -4.10 -18.40
C THR A 147 13.81 -3.74 -19.10
N ALA A 148 12.70 -3.78 -18.39
CA ALA A 148 11.45 -3.19 -18.83
C ALA A 148 11.54 -1.68 -18.60
N VAL A 149 11.85 -0.92 -19.66
CA VAL A 149 11.58 0.52 -19.65
C VAL A 149 10.06 0.64 -19.74
N SER A 150 9.41 0.93 -18.63
CA SER A 150 7.95 1.15 -18.59
C SER A 150 7.63 2.51 -19.18
N THR A 151 7.59 2.59 -20.51
CA THR A 151 6.96 3.71 -21.21
C THR A 151 5.46 3.54 -21.13
N LEU A 152 4.77 4.55 -20.59
CA LEU A 152 3.32 4.59 -20.59
C LEU A 152 2.83 4.52 -22.05
N PRO A 153 1.94 3.58 -22.43
CA PRO A 153 1.36 3.58 -23.76
C PRO A 153 0.53 4.85 -23.99
N PRO A 154 0.23 5.22 -25.25
CA PRO A 154 -0.55 6.41 -25.56
C PRO A 154 -1.86 6.43 -24.76
N VAL A 155 -2.07 7.49 -23.98
CA VAL A 155 -3.23 7.63 -23.09
C VAL A 155 -4.39 8.25 -23.86
N PRO A 156 -5.60 7.65 -23.84
CA PRO A 156 -6.77 8.26 -24.47
C PRO A 156 -7.17 9.60 -23.83
N GLN A 157 -7.58 10.58 -24.64
CA GLN A 157 -8.02 11.90 -24.14
C GLN A 157 -9.19 11.80 -23.16
N SER A 158 -10.07 10.81 -23.32
CA SER A 158 -11.18 10.54 -22.40
C SER A 158 -10.69 10.14 -21.01
N THR A 159 -9.57 9.42 -20.94
CA THR A 159 -8.94 8.98 -19.68
C THR A 159 -8.28 10.17 -18.99
N ILE A 160 -7.60 11.03 -19.74
CA ILE A 160 -7.02 12.29 -19.28
C ILE A 160 -8.11 13.18 -18.67
N ALA A 161 -9.17 13.49 -19.41
CA ALA A 161 -10.26 14.36 -18.95
C ALA A 161 -10.95 13.82 -17.68
N ARG A 162 -11.08 12.48 -17.55
CA ARG A 162 -11.63 11.83 -16.36
C ARG A 162 -10.73 12.02 -15.15
N LEU A 163 -9.41 11.85 -15.31
CA LEU A 163 -8.43 12.07 -14.25
C LEU A 163 -8.36 13.55 -13.83
N GLU A 164 -8.40 14.49 -14.78
CA GLU A 164 -8.47 15.92 -14.49
C GLU A 164 -9.70 16.27 -13.67
N SER A 165 -10.86 15.75 -14.06
CA SER A 165 -12.11 15.93 -13.32
C SER A 165 -12.02 15.32 -11.91
N ALA A 166 -11.44 14.14 -11.78
CA ALA A 166 -11.32 13.45 -10.48
C ALA A 166 -10.36 14.16 -9.52
N LEU A 167 -9.38 14.91 -10.05
CA LEU A 167 -8.38 15.64 -9.27
C LEU A 167 -8.72 17.13 -9.11
N ALA A 168 -9.91 17.57 -9.53
CA ALA A 168 -10.29 18.97 -9.50
C ALA A 168 -10.36 19.54 -8.08
N ASP A 169 -10.80 18.73 -7.11
CA ASP A 169 -10.91 19.07 -5.71
C ASP A 169 -10.05 18.11 -4.85
N PRO A 170 -8.99 18.60 -4.18
CA PRO A 170 -8.12 17.76 -3.36
C PRO A 170 -8.76 17.27 -2.06
N ASP A 171 -9.88 17.85 -1.63
CA ASP A 171 -10.58 17.45 -0.40
C ASP A 171 -11.60 16.33 -0.65
N LEU A 172 -11.83 15.95 -1.91
CA LEU A 172 -12.74 14.87 -2.29
C LEU A 172 -11.98 13.56 -2.54
N PRO A 173 -12.57 12.40 -2.15
CA PRO A 173 -11.99 11.11 -2.50
C PRO A 173 -12.07 10.87 -4.01
N LEU A 174 -11.22 9.97 -4.50
CA LEU A 174 -11.26 9.55 -5.90
C LEU A 174 -12.62 8.88 -6.21
N PRO A 175 -13.28 9.25 -7.33
CA PRO A 175 -14.52 8.61 -7.74
C PRO A 175 -14.31 7.12 -8.03
N ASP A 176 -15.30 6.30 -7.65
CA ASP A 176 -15.23 4.84 -7.84
C ASP A 176 -15.09 4.49 -9.34
N GLU A 177 -15.64 5.30 -10.25
CA GLU A 177 -15.50 5.10 -11.70
C GLU A 177 -14.05 5.24 -12.20
N VAL A 178 -13.25 6.11 -11.57
CA VAL A 178 -11.81 6.24 -11.87
C VAL A 178 -11.05 5.06 -11.31
N ILE A 179 -11.44 4.60 -10.11
CA ILE A 179 -10.84 3.44 -9.45
C ILE A 179 -11.17 2.15 -10.22
N ASP A 180 -12.35 2.04 -10.83
CA ASP A 180 -12.76 0.85 -11.59
C ASP A 180 -12.18 0.79 -13.00
N ASP A 181 -11.73 1.92 -13.55
CA ASP A 181 -11.15 2.01 -14.88
C ASP A 181 -9.69 1.53 -14.89
N PRO A 182 -9.36 0.42 -15.60
CA PRO A 182 -7.99 -0.09 -15.67
C PRO A 182 -7.03 0.85 -16.38
N GLU A 183 -7.48 1.71 -17.30
CA GLU A 183 -6.61 2.66 -17.99
C GLU A 183 -6.30 3.86 -17.10
N ALA A 184 -7.33 4.48 -16.51
CA ALA A 184 -7.15 5.58 -15.58
C ALA A 184 -6.27 5.18 -14.39
N ARG A 185 -6.46 3.98 -13.84
CA ARG A 185 -5.60 3.42 -12.78
C ARG A 185 -4.14 3.31 -13.21
N ARG A 186 -3.84 2.75 -14.38
CA ARG A 186 -2.44 2.62 -14.83
C ARG A 186 -1.75 3.96 -14.95
N VAL A 187 -2.45 4.97 -15.49
CA VAL A 187 -1.92 6.34 -15.57
C VAL A 187 -1.69 6.89 -14.18
N LEU A 188 -2.68 6.78 -13.29
CA LEU A 188 -2.57 7.25 -11.91
C LEU A 188 -1.42 6.56 -11.16
N ASP A 189 -1.28 5.24 -11.25
CA ASP A 189 -0.20 4.49 -10.61
C ASP A 189 1.18 4.95 -11.12
N HIS A 190 1.32 5.15 -12.43
CA HIS A 190 2.54 5.67 -13.04
C HIS A 190 2.89 7.06 -12.50
N LEU A 191 1.91 7.96 -12.37
CA LEU A 191 2.12 9.28 -11.80
C LEU A 191 2.44 9.23 -10.31
N LEU A 192 1.76 8.39 -9.55
CA LEU A 192 2.00 8.20 -8.13
C LEU A 192 3.41 7.66 -7.85
N ASP A 193 3.99 6.86 -8.75
CA ASP A 193 5.35 6.35 -8.62
C ASP A 193 6.44 7.42 -8.77
N ARG A 194 6.10 8.58 -9.32
CA ARG A 194 7.00 9.75 -9.38
C ARG A 194 7.07 10.52 -8.05
N LEU A 195 6.15 10.28 -7.13
CA LEU A 195 6.08 10.98 -5.84
C LEU A 195 7.03 10.36 -4.80
N PRO A 196 7.48 11.15 -3.80
CA PRO A 196 8.07 10.60 -2.59
C PRO A 196 7.12 9.58 -1.94
N GLU A 197 7.65 8.43 -1.52
CA GLU A 197 6.86 7.32 -0.95
C GLU A 197 5.88 7.81 0.13
N ARG A 198 6.35 8.65 1.06
CA ARG A 198 5.51 9.16 2.15
C ARG A 198 4.31 9.98 1.64
N TRP A 199 4.51 10.79 0.61
CA TRP A 199 3.46 11.64 0.04
C TRP A 199 2.42 10.80 -0.69
N ARG A 200 2.88 9.85 -1.49
CA ARG A 200 2.01 8.88 -2.17
C ARG A 200 1.11 8.16 -1.17
N GLU A 201 1.67 7.63 -0.09
CA GLU A 201 0.87 6.86 0.85
C GLU A 201 -0.12 7.73 1.65
N ILE A 202 0.27 8.94 2.04
CA ILE A 202 -0.66 9.89 2.68
C ILE A 202 -1.82 10.21 1.74
N TYR A 203 -1.53 10.49 0.48
CA TYR A 203 -2.55 10.75 -0.52
C TYR A 203 -3.47 9.54 -0.72
N LEU A 204 -2.94 8.32 -0.79
CA LEU A 204 -3.77 7.12 -0.95
C LEU A 204 -4.66 6.85 0.27
N LEU A 205 -4.18 7.11 1.50
CA LEU A 205 -5.02 7.01 2.70
C LEU A 205 -6.21 7.98 2.64
N ALA A 206 -5.98 9.23 2.23
CA ALA A 206 -7.03 10.23 2.11
C ALA A 206 -7.97 9.93 0.94
N ALA A 207 -7.41 9.79 -0.26
CA ALA A 207 -8.17 9.77 -1.51
C ALA A 207 -8.82 8.43 -1.83
N LEU A 208 -8.20 7.31 -1.42
CA LEU A 208 -8.68 5.96 -1.71
C LEU A 208 -9.30 5.30 -0.48
N ASP A 209 -8.61 5.33 0.66
CA ASP A 209 -9.10 4.71 1.90
C ASP A 209 -10.11 5.60 2.64
N ARG A 210 -10.25 6.87 2.25
CA ARG A 210 -11.19 7.86 2.81
C ARG A 210 -10.94 8.18 4.28
N TRP A 211 -9.68 8.12 4.71
CA TRP A 211 -9.28 8.50 6.06
C TRP A 211 -9.28 10.02 6.19
N SER A 212 -9.70 10.50 7.35
CA SER A 212 -9.61 11.92 7.71
C SER A 212 -8.17 12.34 8.01
N ASP A 213 -7.90 13.65 7.93
CA ASP A 213 -6.60 14.23 8.27
C ASP A 213 -6.16 13.84 9.69
N ASP A 214 -7.11 13.77 10.64
CA ASP A 214 -6.86 13.38 12.04
C ASP A 214 -6.45 11.90 12.17
N GLU A 215 -7.13 11.00 11.45
CA GLU A 215 -6.80 9.57 11.44
C GLU A 215 -5.41 9.33 10.84
N ILE A 216 -5.09 10.03 9.75
CA ILE A 216 -3.78 9.94 9.10
C ILE A 216 -2.70 10.59 9.99
N ALA A 217 -2.98 11.69 10.66
CA ALA A 217 -2.06 12.31 11.60
C ALA A 217 -1.71 11.36 12.76
N ALA A 218 -2.72 10.68 13.33
CA ALA A 218 -2.54 9.76 14.45
C ALA A 218 -1.57 8.60 14.14
N ILE A 219 -1.63 8.03 12.94
CA ILE A 219 -0.78 6.89 12.55
C ILE A 219 0.59 7.28 11.97
N THR A 220 0.70 8.49 11.40
CA THR A 220 1.95 8.99 10.79
C THR A 220 2.79 9.86 11.73
N GLY A 221 2.20 10.33 12.84
CA GLY A 221 2.85 11.24 13.80
C GLY A 221 3.05 12.67 13.28
N LEU A 222 2.31 13.03 12.22
CA LEU A 222 2.19 14.38 11.65
C LEU A 222 1.08 15.18 12.34
N LEU A 223 1.00 16.47 12.05
CA LEU A 223 -0.16 17.31 12.35
C LEU A 223 -1.22 17.20 11.23
N PRO A 224 -2.52 17.34 11.53
CA PRO A 224 -3.58 17.33 10.51
C PRO A 224 -3.35 18.35 9.37
N ASP A 225 -2.87 19.55 9.71
CA ASP A 225 -2.54 20.58 8.71
C ASP A 225 -1.37 20.17 7.79
N GLU A 226 -0.39 19.42 8.32
CA GLU A 226 0.71 18.88 7.51
C GLU A 226 0.21 17.80 6.56
N VAL A 227 -0.71 16.93 7.02
CA VAL A 227 -1.38 15.93 6.18
C VAL A 227 -2.12 16.61 5.03
N ARG A 228 -2.97 17.59 5.34
CA ARG A 228 -3.72 18.36 4.35
C ARG A 228 -2.81 19.03 3.33
N ALA A 229 -1.73 19.66 3.79
CA ALA A 229 -0.76 20.30 2.92
C ALA A 229 -0.11 19.30 1.95
N ILE A 230 0.20 18.08 2.42
CA ILE A 230 0.76 17.01 1.58
C ILE A 230 -0.26 16.52 0.55
N VAL A 231 -1.52 16.31 0.94
CA VAL A 231 -2.60 15.90 0.02
C VAL A 231 -2.78 16.94 -1.09
N HIS A 232 -2.93 18.21 -0.72
CA HIS A 232 -3.13 19.31 -1.68
C HIS A 232 -1.93 19.48 -2.62
N ALA A 233 -0.71 19.39 -2.08
CA ALA A 233 0.50 19.46 -2.89
C ALA A 233 0.61 18.25 -3.85
N THR A 234 0.20 17.06 -3.42
CA THR A 234 0.18 15.85 -4.24
C THR A 234 -0.77 15.99 -5.41
N VAL A 235 -2.02 16.42 -5.16
CA VAL A 235 -3.00 16.66 -6.22
C VAL A 235 -2.51 17.71 -7.22
N ARG A 236 -1.87 18.78 -6.75
CA ARG A 236 -1.26 19.78 -7.63
C ARG A 236 -0.20 19.18 -8.56
N PHE A 237 0.68 18.33 -8.05
CA PHE A 237 1.68 17.64 -8.87
C PHE A 237 1.03 16.68 -9.88
N LEU A 238 0.06 15.88 -9.44
CA LEU A 238 -0.66 14.96 -10.33
C LEU A 238 -1.34 15.70 -11.47
N ARG A 239 -2.00 16.82 -11.19
CA ARG A 239 -2.64 17.66 -12.22
C ARG A 239 -1.63 18.23 -13.21
N ALA A 240 -0.51 18.76 -12.74
CA ALA A 240 0.54 19.29 -13.60
C ALA A 240 1.07 18.22 -14.55
N TRP A 241 1.31 17.00 -14.06
CA TRP A 241 1.79 15.91 -14.91
C TRP A 241 0.73 15.38 -15.88
N ILE A 242 -0.56 15.46 -15.53
CA ILE A 242 -1.65 15.12 -16.47
C ILE A 242 -1.72 16.14 -17.61
N GLU A 243 -1.53 17.43 -17.30
CA GLU A 243 -1.48 18.51 -18.29
C GLU A 243 -0.27 18.35 -19.24
N GLU A 244 0.89 17.94 -18.71
CA GLU A 244 2.07 17.56 -19.51
C GLU A 244 1.72 16.42 -20.48
N ILE A 245 1.15 15.32 -19.99
CA ILE A 245 0.73 14.17 -20.82
C ILE A 245 -0.30 14.58 -21.88
N ALA A 246 -1.24 15.46 -21.54
CA ALA A 246 -2.25 15.96 -22.46
C ALA A 246 -1.63 16.78 -23.60
N THR A 247 -0.61 17.57 -23.29
CA THR A 247 0.11 18.38 -24.28
C THR A 247 0.91 17.50 -25.23
N GLU A 248 1.67 16.54 -24.71
CA GLU A 248 2.44 15.58 -25.51
C GLU A 248 1.54 14.73 -26.45
N ALA A 249 0.35 14.36 -25.96
CA ALA A 249 -0.64 13.61 -26.75
C ALA A 249 -1.28 14.46 -27.87
N ALA A 250 -1.34 15.78 -27.71
CA ALA A 250 -1.82 16.70 -28.75
C ALA A 250 -0.76 16.91 -29.83
N GLU A 251 0.50 17.12 -29.45
CA GLU A 251 1.63 17.30 -30.37
C GLU A 251 1.92 16.04 -31.20
N SER A 252 1.74 14.85 -30.63
CA SER A 252 1.94 13.58 -31.35
C SER A 252 0.89 13.27 -32.44
N LYS A 253 -0.16 14.10 -32.58
CA LYS A 253 -1.21 13.98 -33.60
C LYS A 253 -1.05 14.96 -34.77
N GLU A 254 -0.13 15.91 -34.68
CA GLU A 254 0.25 16.83 -35.79
C GLU A 254 1.39 16.24 -36.63
#